data_AF-A0A4Y8I405-F1
#
_entry.id   AF-A0A4Y8I405-F1
#
_cell.length_a   1.000
_cell.length_b   1.000
_cell.length_c   1.000
_cell.angle_alpha   90.00
_cell.angle_beta   90.00
_cell.angle_gamma   90.00
#
_symmetry.space_group_name_H-M   'P 1'
#
loop_
_entity.id
_entity.type
_entity.pdbx_description
1 polymer ?
#
loop_
_entity_poly.entity_id
_entity_poly.type
_entity_poly.pdbx_seq_one_letter_code
_entity_poly.pdbx_strand_id
1 'polypeptide(L)'
;MIRLSFLIVLFSSLLAAACGESVAPVDVSYQEHIQDGIFNLSCRVSACHDGTRQAGLELSSWATLMEGGFDRLVVDPGNAEESPLVWSVEGQDALGVPVDLMPPTLSGFPQLNRTEIRLIKDWIDQGAKNN
;
A
#
# COMPACT_ATOMS: atom_id res chain seq x y z
N MET A 1 43.02 -48.18 37.86
CA MET A 1 43.22 -47.89 36.42
C MET A 1 41.84 -47.92 35.77
N ILE A 2 41.32 -46.74 35.44
CA ILE A 2 39.90 -46.47 35.18
C ILE A 2 39.61 -46.72 33.69
N ARG A 3 38.60 -47.54 33.38
CA ARG A 3 38.03 -47.70 32.03
C ARG A 3 36.91 -46.69 31.88
N LEU A 4 37.12 -45.66 31.08
CA LEU A 4 36.08 -44.65 30.78
C LEU A 4 36.05 -44.44 29.26
N SER A 5 35.30 -45.30 28.56
CA SER A 5 34.98 -45.09 27.16
C SER A 5 33.82 -44.11 27.08
N PHE A 6 34.12 -42.82 26.87
CA PHE A 6 33.12 -41.84 26.46
C PHE A 6 33.10 -41.78 24.93
N LEU A 7 32.08 -42.39 24.33
CA LEU A 7 31.72 -42.18 22.93
C LEU A 7 31.21 -40.74 22.78
N ILE A 8 32.05 -39.87 22.22
CA ILE A 8 31.68 -38.51 21.83
C ILE A 8 30.83 -38.63 20.56
N VAL A 9 29.51 -38.49 20.71
CA VAL A 9 28.58 -38.36 19.58
C VAL A 9 28.79 -36.96 18.99
N LEU A 10 29.43 -36.89 17.83
CA LEU A 10 29.55 -35.65 17.04
C LEU A 10 28.17 -35.29 16.49
N PHE A 11 27.41 -34.49 17.24
CA PHE A 11 26.19 -33.86 16.77
C PHE A 11 26.60 -32.68 15.87
N SER A 12 26.83 -32.97 14.59
CA SER A 12 27.06 -31.95 13.56
C SER A 12 25.82 -31.06 13.50
N SER A 13 25.92 -29.90 14.14
CA SER A 13 24.86 -28.90 14.17
C SER A 13 24.90 -28.18 12.83
N LEU A 14 24.11 -28.68 11.88
CA LEU A 14 23.86 -28.00 10.63
C LEU A 14 22.97 -26.78 10.94
N LEU A 15 23.61 -25.65 11.28
CA LEU A 15 22.94 -24.36 11.37
C LEU A 15 22.58 -23.95 9.93
N ALA A 16 21.36 -24.26 9.51
CA ALA A 16 20.78 -23.67 8.32
C ALA A 16 20.57 -22.17 8.61
N ALA A 17 21.50 -21.33 8.16
CA ALA A 17 21.27 -19.90 8.05
C ALA A 17 20.15 -19.70 7.02
N ALA A 18 18.93 -19.49 7.51
CA ALA A 18 17.88 -18.92 6.69
C ALA A 18 18.33 -17.51 6.32
N CYS A 19 18.90 -17.34 5.13
CA CYS A 19 18.97 -16.02 4.50
C CYS A 19 17.53 -15.56 4.34
N GLY A 20 17.06 -14.73 5.26
CA GLY A 20 15.93 -13.87 4.98
C GLY A 20 16.38 -12.94 3.86
N GLU A 21 15.91 -13.20 2.65
CA GLU A 21 16.05 -12.30 1.53
C GLU A 21 15.34 -11.00 1.93
N SER A 22 16.11 -10.00 2.36
CA SER A 22 15.58 -8.67 2.61
C SER A 22 15.30 -8.05 1.25
N VAL A 23 14.07 -8.24 0.76
CA VAL A 23 13.59 -7.52 -0.42
C VAL A 23 13.60 -6.05 -0.05
N ALA A 24 14.54 -5.30 -0.62
CA ALA A 24 14.60 -3.86 -0.42
C ALA A 24 13.24 -3.25 -0.80
N PRO A 25 12.75 -2.22 -0.07
CA PRO A 25 11.52 -1.55 -0.44
C PRO A 25 11.60 -1.09 -1.91
N VAL A 26 10.60 -1.45 -2.71
CA VAL A 26 10.50 -0.98 -4.10
C VAL A 26 10.27 0.52 -4.04
N ASP A 27 11.14 1.33 -4.68
CA ASP A 27 10.89 2.77 -4.82
C ASP A 27 9.69 2.96 -5.74
N VAL A 28 8.57 3.42 -5.18
CA VAL A 28 7.31 3.53 -5.91
C VAL A 28 7.25 4.89 -6.60
N SER A 29 7.32 4.90 -7.93
CA SER A 29 7.02 6.09 -8.74
C SER A 29 5.53 6.43 -8.67
N TYR A 30 5.23 7.70 -8.38
CA TYR A 30 3.87 8.21 -8.44
C TYR A 30 3.29 8.11 -9.85
N GLN A 31 4.02 8.58 -10.85
CA GLN A 31 3.49 8.63 -12.22
C GLN A 31 3.19 7.23 -12.75
N GLU A 32 4.17 6.32 -12.66
CA GLU A 32 4.05 4.99 -13.25
C GLU A 32 3.10 4.09 -12.46
N HIS A 33 3.29 3.97 -11.14
CA HIS A 33 2.56 2.97 -10.36
C HIS A 33 1.23 3.48 -9.83
N ILE A 34 1.16 4.74 -9.38
CA ILE A 34 -0.03 5.27 -8.71
C ILE A 34 -0.97 5.92 -9.72
N GLN A 35 -0.51 6.90 -10.49
CA GLN A 35 -1.34 7.62 -11.45
C GLN A 35 -1.74 6.72 -12.62
N ASP A 36 -0.77 6.18 -13.36
CA ASP A 36 -1.04 5.40 -14.57
C ASP A 36 -1.46 3.96 -14.23
N GLY A 37 -0.80 3.33 -13.27
CA GLY A 37 -1.05 1.95 -12.88
C GLY A 37 -2.33 1.71 -12.09
N ILE A 38 -2.83 2.71 -11.34
CA ILE A 38 -3.98 2.51 -10.44
C ILE A 38 -5.08 3.53 -10.69
N PHE A 39 -4.82 4.83 -10.51
CA PHE A 39 -5.88 5.83 -10.56
C PHE A 39 -6.51 5.94 -11.93
N ASN A 40 -5.73 5.93 -13.01
CA ASN A 40 -6.25 5.99 -14.38
C ASN A 40 -7.08 4.76 -14.75
N LEU A 41 -6.79 3.60 -14.16
CA LEU A 41 -7.45 2.34 -14.49
C LEU A 41 -8.68 2.07 -13.63
N SER A 42 -8.66 2.49 -12.37
CA SER A 42 -9.65 2.06 -11.37
C SER A 42 -10.46 3.21 -10.76
N CYS A 43 -9.90 4.43 -10.68
CA CYS A 43 -10.55 5.53 -9.94
C CYS A 43 -11.10 6.62 -10.88
N ARG A 44 -10.38 6.92 -11.96
CA ARG A 44 -10.72 7.95 -12.95
C ARG A 44 -11.55 7.41 -14.11
N VAL A 45 -12.40 6.43 -13.82
CA VAL A 45 -13.29 5.82 -14.80
C VAL A 45 -14.70 6.40 -14.65
N SER A 46 -15.38 6.57 -15.78
CA SER A 46 -16.83 6.80 -15.86
C SER A 46 -17.39 7.95 -14.99
N ALA A 47 -16.79 9.14 -15.02
CA ALA A 47 -17.29 10.35 -14.35
C ALA A 47 -17.21 10.39 -12.81
N CYS A 48 -16.46 9.49 -12.16
CA CYS A 48 -16.27 9.53 -10.70
C CYS A 48 -15.06 10.36 -10.25
N HIS A 49 -13.86 10.16 -10.79
CA HIS A 49 -12.72 11.03 -10.45
C HIS A 49 -11.93 11.48 -11.68
N ASP A 50 -12.58 11.50 -12.84
CA ASP A 50 -11.99 11.79 -14.16
C ASP A 50 -11.89 13.29 -14.50
N GLY A 51 -12.09 14.17 -13.51
CA GLY A 51 -12.22 15.62 -13.66
C GLY A 51 -13.45 16.16 -12.91
N THR A 52 -14.37 15.27 -12.53
CA THR A 52 -15.38 15.54 -11.52
C THR A 52 -14.77 15.41 -10.11
N ARG A 53 -14.98 16.41 -9.25
CA ARG A 53 -14.52 16.39 -7.85
C ARG A 53 -15.50 15.61 -6.97
N GLN A 54 -15.60 14.28 -7.15
CA GLN A 54 -16.41 13.48 -6.22
C GLN A 54 -15.79 13.51 -4.83
N ALA A 55 -16.64 13.72 -3.81
CA ALA A 55 -16.22 14.04 -2.45
C ALA A 55 -15.20 15.21 -2.35
N GLY A 56 -15.20 16.11 -3.35
CA GLY A 56 -14.28 17.24 -3.42
C GLY A 56 -12.86 16.89 -3.85
N LEU A 57 -12.58 15.61 -4.16
CA LEU A 57 -11.25 15.08 -4.48
C LEU A 57 -11.02 15.00 -5.99
N GLU A 58 -9.84 15.44 -6.42
CA GLU A 58 -9.43 15.41 -7.82
C GLU A 58 -8.13 14.62 -8.02
N LEU A 59 -8.22 13.54 -8.80
CA LEU A 59 -7.13 12.57 -9.00
C LEU A 59 -6.38 12.77 -10.33
N SER A 60 -6.49 13.95 -10.95
CA SER A 60 -5.89 14.23 -12.27
C SER A 60 -4.37 14.45 -12.21
N SER A 61 -3.83 14.76 -11.04
CA SER A 61 -2.40 15.00 -10.82
C SER A 61 -2.00 14.77 -9.37
N TRP A 62 -0.69 14.69 -9.15
CA TRP A 62 -0.12 14.64 -7.80
C TRP A 62 -0.56 15.86 -6.97
N ALA A 63 -0.50 17.05 -7.56
CA ALA A 63 -0.79 18.29 -6.87
C ALA A 63 -2.24 18.35 -6.36
N THR A 64 -3.20 17.94 -7.19
CA THR A 64 -4.61 17.93 -6.82
C THR A 64 -4.97 16.83 -5.82
N LEU A 65 -4.29 15.68 -5.89
CA LEU A 65 -4.41 14.62 -4.87
C LEU A 65 -3.93 15.14 -3.51
N MET A 66 -2.77 15.80 -3.48
CA MET A 66 -2.15 16.29 -2.25
C MET A 66 -2.84 17.53 -1.68
N GLU A 67 -3.60 18.29 -2.49
CA GLU A 67 -4.53 19.32 -2.02
C GLU A 67 -5.63 18.72 -1.13
N GLY A 68 -6.07 17.49 -1.46
CA GLY A 68 -7.10 16.77 -0.72
C GLY A 68 -8.52 17.00 -1.24
N GLY A 69 -9.49 16.59 -0.42
CA GLY A 69 -10.92 16.75 -0.70
C GLY A 69 -11.47 18.09 -0.19
N PHE A 70 -12.78 18.15 0.07
CA PHE A 70 -13.45 19.39 0.49
C PHE A 70 -12.73 20.17 1.60
N ASP A 71 -12.35 19.52 2.71
CA ASP A 71 -11.72 20.20 3.85
C ASP A 71 -10.67 19.32 4.56
N ARG A 72 -10.12 18.31 3.89
CA ARG A 72 -9.15 17.39 4.50
C ARG A 72 -8.15 16.83 3.51
N LEU A 73 -6.92 16.66 3.99
CA LEU A 73 -5.92 15.83 3.33
C LEU A 73 -6.45 14.40 3.20
N VAL A 74 -6.14 13.76 2.08
CA VAL A 74 -6.44 12.34 1.86
C VAL A 74 -5.19 11.46 1.90
N VAL A 75 -4.01 12.08 1.91
CA VAL A 75 -2.70 11.44 2.04
C VAL A 75 -1.96 12.11 3.19
N ASP A 76 -1.47 11.31 4.13
CA ASP A 76 -0.54 11.71 5.20
C ASP A 76 0.85 11.14 4.87
N PRO A 77 1.78 11.93 4.29
CA PRO A 77 3.08 11.45 3.86
C PRO A 77 3.88 10.79 4.99
N GLY A 78 4.31 9.55 4.78
CA GLY A 78 5.02 8.74 5.77
C GLY A 78 4.10 7.96 6.71
N ASN A 79 2.79 8.02 6.53
CA ASN A 79 1.81 7.38 7.39
C ASN A 79 0.64 6.81 6.58
N ALA A 80 0.88 5.69 5.89
CA ALA A 80 -0.15 5.03 5.10
C ALA A 80 -1.35 4.58 5.95
N GLU A 81 -1.11 4.11 7.18
CA GLU A 81 -2.17 3.58 8.05
C GLU A 81 -3.17 4.65 8.49
N GLU A 82 -2.76 5.91 8.61
CA GLU A 82 -3.66 7.02 8.96
C GLU A 82 -4.17 7.82 7.74
N SER A 83 -3.82 7.39 6.53
CA SER A 83 -4.20 8.10 5.30
C SER A 83 -5.62 7.73 4.84
N PRO A 84 -6.55 8.70 4.69
CA PRO A 84 -7.91 8.42 4.22
C PRO A 84 -7.98 7.72 2.86
N LEU A 85 -7.00 7.92 1.99
CA LEU A 85 -6.87 7.18 0.73
C LEU A 85 -6.78 5.67 0.98
N VAL A 86 -5.97 5.24 1.95
CA VAL A 86 -5.82 3.82 2.31
C VAL A 86 -7.12 3.29 2.92
N TRP A 87 -7.74 4.06 3.80
CA TRP A 87 -9.01 3.68 4.40
C TRP A 87 -10.11 3.46 3.36
N SER A 88 -10.21 4.34 2.38
CA SER A 88 -11.18 4.22 1.29
C SER A 88 -10.92 3.01 0.40
N VAL A 89 -9.67 2.66 0.09
CA VAL A 89 -9.39 1.46 -0.75
C VAL A 89 -9.47 0.14 0.03
N GLU A 90 -9.34 0.18 1.36
CA GLU A 90 -9.54 -0.98 2.24
C GLU A 90 -10.99 -1.10 2.76
N GLY A 91 -11.79 -0.03 2.68
CA GLY A 91 -13.19 0.02 3.12
C GLY A 91 -13.37 0.16 4.64
N GLN A 92 -12.31 0.50 5.36
CA GLN A 92 -12.32 0.70 6.81
C GLN A 92 -11.20 1.63 7.24
N ASP A 93 -11.37 2.35 8.36
CA ASP A 93 -10.32 3.19 8.94
C ASP A 93 -9.27 2.38 9.73
N ALA A 94 -8.27 3.08 10.29
CA ALA A 94 -7.20 2.48 11.10
C ALA A 94 -7.71 1.71 12.33
N LEU A 95 -8.93 2.00 12.81
CA LEU A 95 -9.57 1.31 13.93
C LEU A 95 -10.49 0.16 13.47
N GLY A 96 -10.58 -0.08 12.16
CA GLY A 96 -11.46 -1.08 11.57
C GLY A 96 -12.92 -0.63 11.50
N VAL A 97 -13.21 0.66 11.66
CA VAL A 97 -14.56 1.20 11.46
C VAL A 97 -14.84 1.26 9.96
N PRO A 98 -15.95 0.67 9.46
CA PRO A 98 -16.26 0.71 8.04
C PRO A 98 -16.38 2.13 7.49
N VAL A 99 -15.82 2.35 6.31
CA VAL A 99 -15.98 3.58 5.50
C VAL A 99 -16.41 3.22 4.09
N ASP A 100 -16.80 4.21 3.29
CA ASP A 100 -17.15 3.98 1.89
C ASP A 100 -15.95 3.43 1.11
N LEU A 101 -16.11 2.22 0.58
CA LEU A 101 -15.10 1.56 -0.25
C LEU A 101 -14.99 2.25 -1.62
N MET A 102 -13.75 2.53 -2.03
CA MET A 102 -13.42 3.08 -3.33
C MET A 102 -12.42 2.18 -4.08
N PRO A 103 -12.65 1.86 -5.36
CA PRO A 103 -13.85 2.17 -6.12
C PRO A 103 -15.10 1.48 -5.55
N PRO A 104 -16.31 2.05 -5.76
CA PRO A 104 -17.55 1.46 -5.26
C PRO A 104 -17.77 0.07 -5.85
N THR A 105 -18.33 -0.85 -5.06
CA THR A 105 -18.67 -2.20 -5.54
C THR A 105 -19.87 -2.23 -6.51
N LEU A 106 -20.54 -1.08 -6.68
CA LEU A 106 -21.66 -0.92 -7.60
C LEU A 106 -21.18 -1.07 -9.06
N SER A 107 -22.08 -1.56 -9.90
CA SER A 107 -21.81 -2.31 -11.14
C SER A 107 -20.62 -1.86 -12.01
N GLY A 108 -19.50 -2.57 -11.85
CA GLY A 108 -18.48 -2.73 -12.91
C GLY A 108 -17.17 -1.95 -12.75
N PHE A 109 -16.98 -1.23 -11.64
CA PHE A 109 -15.70 -0.55 -11.41
C PHE A 109 -14.56 -1.56 -11.11
N PRO A 110 -13.37 -1.38 -11.71
CA PRO A 110 -12.23 -2.22 -11.39
C PRO A 110 -11.81 -2.04 -9.93
N GLN A 111 -11.95 -3.09 -9.12
CA GLN A 111 -11.48 -3.07 -7.74
C GLN A 111 -9.97 -3.25 -7.68
N LEU A 112 -9.34 -2.60 -6.70
CA LEU A 112 -7.93 -2.79 -6.45
C LEU A 112 -7.65 -4.17 -5.86
N ASN A 113 -6.59 -4.80 -6.32
CA ASN A 113 -6.05 -6.01 -5.74
C ASN A 113 -5.04 -5.68 -4.62
N ARG A 114 -4.60 -6.71 -3.89
CA ARG A 114 -3.68 -6.58 -2.75
C ARG A 114 -2.35 -5.92 -3.11
N THR A 115 -1.84 -6.14 -4.33
CA THR A 115 -0.59 -5.55 -4.80
C THR A 115 -0.75 -4.06 -5.08
N GLU A 116 -1.86 -3.64 -5.67
CA GLU A 116 -2.15 -2.24 -5.94
C GLU A 116 -2.34 -1.45 -4.64
N ILE A 117 -3.09 -2.00 -3.68
CA ILE A 117 -3.21 -1.40 -2.34
C ILE A 117 -1.83 -1.31 -1.65
N ARG A 118 -1.01 -2.36 -1.77
CA ARG A 118 0.36 -2.37 -1.25
C ARG A 118 1.22 -1.25 -1.86
N LEU A 119 1.14 -1.04 -3.17
CA LEU A 119 1.86 0.05 -3.86
C LEU A 119 1.43 1.44 -3.36
N ILE A 120 0.13 1.66 -3.13
CA ILE A 120 -0.35 2.91 -2.54
C ILE A 120 0.28 3.12 -1.15
N LYS A 121 0.24 2.10 -0.29
CA LYS A 121 0.78 2.19 1.07
C LYS A 121 2.29 2.44 1.05
N ASP A 122 3.02 1.67 0.26
CA ASP A 122 4.47 1.83 0.14
C ASP A 122 4.85 3.22 -0.41
N TRP A 123 4.11 3.75 -1.40
CA TRP A 123 4.32 5.11 -1.90
C TRP A 123 4.09 6.19 -0.82
N ILE A 124 3.01 6.05 -0.04
CA ILE A 124 2.73 6.99 1.06
C ILE A 124 3.83 6.91 2.12
N ASP A 125 4.20 5.71 2.57
CA ASP A 125 5.25 5.49 3.57
C ASP A 125 6.63 6.00 3.09
N GLN A 126 6.87 6.03 1.78
CA GLN A 126 8.06 6.61 1.16
C GLN A 126 8.02 8.14 1.06
N GLY A 127 7.00 8.78 1.63
CA GLY A 127 6.82 10.22 1.69
C GLY A 127 5.97 10.80 0.56
N ALA A 128 5.16 9.98 -0.12
CA ALA A 128 4.20 10.40 -1.13
C ALA A 128 4.79 11.33 -2.21
N LYS A 129 5.98 11.00 -2.71
CA LYS A 129 6.74 11.86 -3.64
C LYS A 129 6.08 11.95 -5.01
N ASN A 130 6.35 13.04 -5.74
CA ASN A 130 6.06 13.16 -7.16
C ASN A 130 7.30 12.78 -7.99
N ASN A 131 7.49 11.49 -8.23
CA ASN A 131 8.68 10.89 -8.85
C ASN A 131 8.34 10.00 -10.06
#